data_AF-A0ABD1BQE5-F1
#
_entry.id   AF-A0ABD1BQE5-F1
#
_cell.length_a   1.000
_cell.length_b   1.000
_cell.length_c   1.000
_cell.angle_alpha   90.00
_cell.angle_beta   90.00
_cell.angle_gamma   90.00
#
_symmetry.space_group_name_H-M   'P 1'
#
loop_
_entity.id
_entity.type
_entity.pdbx_description
1 polymer ?
#
loop_
_entity_poly.entity_id
_entity_poly.type
_entity_poly.pdbx_seq_one_letter_code
_entity_poly.pdbx_strand_id
1 'polypeptide(L)'
;MNTVYNNPYVVKQLPHHHVPLYPNNPNSETFNKFMNRCIKEENEEVIFRKELRLYYDQDSTDNQLVEGLELMAQASDEGNLEARYVYGLILLCLGGDRLAVALSTLAPLI
;
A
#
# COMPACT_ATOMS: atom_id res chain seq x y z
N MET A 1 -8.80 10.21 -23.22
CA MET A 1 -8.35 9.23 -22.20
C MET A 1 -8.08 7.92 -22.90
N ASN A 2 -6.82 7.48 -22.89
CA ASN A 2 -6.33 6.31 -23.63
C ASN A 2 -7.07 5.04 -23.20
N THR A 3 -7.48 4.24 -24.17
CA THR A 3 -8.23 2.97 -24.06
C THR A 3 -7.58 1.92 -23.15
N VAL A 4 -6.28 2.07 -22.87
CA VAL A 4 -5.46 1.21 -22.02
C VAL A 4 -5.96 1.15 -20.57
N TYR A 5 -6.41 2.28 -20.00
CA TYR A 5 -6.91 2.34 -18.63
C TYR A 5 -8.30 1.72 -18.43
N ASN A 6 -8.94 1.29 -19.52
CA ASN A 6 -10.25 0.65 -19.48
C ASN A 6 -10.20 -0.88 -19.40
N ASN A 7 -9.01 -1.49 -19.41
CA ASN A 7 -8.86 -2.94 -19.34
C ASN A 7 -8.47 -3.40 -17.92
N PRO A 8 -9.31 -4.20 -17.23
CA PRO A 8 -9.03 -4.75 -15.89
C PRO A 8 -7.68 -5.48 -15.78
N TYR A 9 -7.33 -6.31 -16.78
CA TYR A 9 -6.08 -7.06 -16.78
C TYR A 9 -4.85 -6.14 -16.84
N VAL A 10 -4.94 -5.08 -17.65
CA VAL A 10 -3.87 -4.08 -17.73
C VAL A 10 -3.76 -3.33 -16.41
N VAL A 11 -4.89 -2.97 -15.80
CA VAL A 11 -4.90 -2.25 -14.53
C VAL A 11 -4.28 -3.08 -13.40
N LYS A 12 -4.60 -4.38 -13.31
CA LYS A 12 -4.01 -5.28 -12.31
C LYS A 12 -2.49 -5.43 -12.44
N GLN A 13 -1.96 -5.41 -13.67
CA GLN A 13 -0.53 -5.62 -13.96
C GLN A 13 0.29 -4.32 -14.09
N LEU A 14 -0.29 -3.14 -13.84
CA LEU A 14 0.40 -1.86 -13.98
C LEU A 14 1.64 -1.79 -13.05
N PRO A 15 2.87 -1.62 -13.60
CA PRO A 15 4.09 -1.53 -12.80
C PRO A 15 4.23 -0.21 -12.02
N HIS A 16 5.08 -0.22 -10.97
CA HIS A 16 5.43 0.93 -10.10
C HIS A 16 5.60 2.28 -10.82
N HIS A 17 6.29 2.33 -11.95
CA HIS A 17 6.61 3.59 -12.64
C HIS A 17 5.43 4.21 -13.40
N HIS A 18 4.33 3.45 -13.59
CA HIS A 18 3.11 3.93 -14.23
C HIS A 18 2.04 4.41 -13.25
N VAL A 19 2.21 4.12 -11.96
CA VAL A 19 1.41 4.69 -10.88
C VAL A 19 2.11 5.97 -10.41
N PRO A 20 1.48 7.16 -10.46
CA PRO A 20 2.10 8.38 -9.96
C PRO A 20 2.35 8.28 -8.45
N LEU A 21 3.61 8.44 -8.00
CA LEU A 21 3.98 8.48 -6.57
C LEU A 21 3.43 9.74 -5.89
N TYR A 22 3.53 10.87 -6.60
CA TYR A 22 3.03 12.18 -6.18
C TYR A 22 2.30 12.78 -7.38
N PRO A 23 0.97 12.65 -7.48
CA PRO A 23 0.25 13.31 -8.56
C PRO A 23 0.40 14.83 -8.42
N ASN A 24 0.59 15.54 -9.54
CA ASN A 24 0.60 17.01 -9.56
C ASN A 24 -0.69 17.64 -9.01
N ASN A 25 -1.78 16.85 -8.96
CA ASN A 25 -3.01 17.20 -8.25
C ASN A 25 -3.64 15.94 -7.63
N PRO A 26 -3.33 15.60 -6.36
CA PRO A 26 -3.90 14.44 -5.67
C PRO A 26 -5.43 14.53 -5.48
N ASN A 27 -6.00 15.73 -5.59
CA ASN A 27 -7.44 15.97 -5.47
C ASN A 27 -8.16 15.93 -6.83
N SER A 28 -7.47 15.59 -7.91
CA SER A 28 -8.09 15.42 -9.22
C SER A 28 -9.09 14.28 -9.19
N GLU A 29 -10.34 14.55 -9.57
CA GLU A 29 -11.39 13.52 -9.72
C GLU A 29 -10.94 12.39 -10.65
N THR A 30 -10.16 12.72 -11.69
CA THR A 30 -9.59 11.73 -12.62
C THR A 30 -8.59 10.82 -11.92
N PHE A 31 -7.70 11.38 -11.10
CA PHE A 31 -6.73 10.61 -10.33
C PHE A 31 -7.43 9.69 -9.33
N ASN A 32 -8.39 10.21 -8.59
CA ASN A 32 -9.17 9.42 -7.62
C ASN A 32 -9.94 8.28 -8.30
N LYS A 33 -10.57 8.52 -9.45
CA LYS A 33 -11.24 7.46 -10.23
C LYS A 33 -10.26 6.38 -10.69
N PHE A 34 -9.07 6.77 -11.15
CA PHE A 34 -8.04 5.82 -11.56
C PHE A 34 -7.54 4.98 -10.38
N MET A 35 -7.21 5.60 -9.25
CA MET A 35 -6.75 4.90 -8.05
C MET A 35 -7.81 3.95 -7.49
N ASN A 36 -9.06 4.40 -7.36
CA ASN A 36 -10.18 3.55 -6.92
C ASN A 36 -10.38 2.34 -7.82
N ARG A 37 -10.16 2.51 -9.14
CA ARG A 37 -10.20 1.40 -10.07
C ARG A 37 -9.03 0.44 -9.84
N CYS A 38 -7.81 0.93 -9.69
CA CYS A 38 -6.66 0.08 -9.40
C CYS A 38 -6.86 -0.74 -8.13
N ILE A 39 -7.43 -0.13 -7.08
CA ILE A 39 -7.82 -0.84 -5.85
C ILE A 39 -8.86 -1.93 -6.16
N LYS A 40 -9.92 -1.57 -6.90
CA LYS A 40 -10.99 -2.52 -7.28
C LYS A 40 -10.46 -3.73 -8.05
N GLU A 41 -9.46 -3.53 -8.91
CA GLU A 41 -8.84 -4.59 -9.71
C GLU A 41 -7.66 -5.26 -8.98
N GLU A 42 -7.50 -5.03 -7.67
CA GLU A 42 -6.46 -5.64 -6.82
C GLU A 42 -5.04 -5.38 -7.33
N ASN A 43 -4.77 -4.15 -7.81
CA ASN A 43 -3.42 -3.73 -8.12
C ASN A 43 -2.62 -3.58 -6.81
N GLU A 44 -1.75 -4.55 -6.54
CA GLU A 44 -0.95 -4.65 -5.31
C GLU A 44 -0.12 -3.39 -5.03
N GLU A 45 0.41 -2.75 -6.08
CA GLU A 45 1.24 -1.55 -5.95
C GLU A 45 0.43 -0.33 -5.49
N VAL A 46 -0.76 -0.14 -6.05
CA VAL A 46 -1.65 0.96 -5.64
C VAL A 46 -2.14 0.74 -4.20
N ILE A 47 -2.41 -0.51 -3.83
CA ILE A 47 -2.80 -0.88 -2.47
C ILE A 47 -1.67 -0.60 -1.48
N PHE A 48 -0.46 -1.07 -1.76
CA PHE A 48 0.73 -0.81 -0.95
C PHE A 48 1.03 0.70 -0.80
N ARG A 49 0.84 1.49 -1.86
CA ARG A 49 0.99 2.95 -1.76
C ARG A 49 -0.09 3.61 -0.91
N LYS A 50 -1.32 3.11 -0.96
CA LYS A 50 -2.41 3.60 -0.10
C LYS A 50 -2.07 3.34 1.37
N GLU A 51 -1.60 2.14 1.69
CA GLU A 51 -1.11 1.75 3.01
C GLU A 51 -0.05 2.72 3.54
N LEU A 52 1.01 2.94 2.76
CA LEU A 52 2.09 3.86 3.13
C LEU A 52 1.56 5.28 3.35
N ARG A 53 0.69 5.77 2.47
CA ARG A 53 0.11 7.10 2.63
C ARG A 53 -0.70 7.21 3.91
N LEU A 54 -1.60 6.27 4.18
CA LEU A 54 -2.40 6.29 5.40
C LEU A 54 -1.54 6.28 6.67
N TYR A 55 -0.40 5.57 6.65
CA TYR A 55 0.46 5.46 7.82
C TYR A 55 1.46 6.63 7.98
N TYR A 56 2.00 7.19 6.90
CA TYR A 56 3.08 8.19 6.95
C TYR A 56 2.65 9.63 6.66
N ASP A 57 1.41 9.87 6.22
CA ASP A 57 0.90 11.23 6.00
C ASP A 57 0.80 11.97 7.35
N GLN A 58 1.34 13.20 7.40
CA GLN A 58 1.38 14.01 8.62
C GLN A 58 -0.01 14.42 9.08
N ASP A 59 -0.97 14.45 8.15
CA ASP A 59 -2.37 14.79 8.42
C ASP A 59 -3.25 13.56 8.73
N SER A 60 -2.67 12.36 8.81
CA SER A 60 -3.41 11.13 9.14
C SER A 60 -3.95 11.16 10.57
N THR A 61 -5.24 10.85 10.70
CA THR A 61 -5.88 10.58 11.99
C THR A 61 -5.46 9.22 12.54
N ASP A 62 -5.59 9.00 13.85
CA ASP A 62 -5.30 7.70 14.49
C ASP A 62 -6.02 6.54 13.81
N ASN A 63 -7.26 6.74 13.37
CA ASN A 63 -8.03 5.71 12.64
C ASN A 63 -7.40 5.38 11.28
N GLN A 64 -6.85 6.38 10.58
CA GLN A 64 -6.16 6.16 9.30
C GLN A 64 -4.81 5.46 9.51
N LEU A 65 -4.09 5.79 10.58
CA LEU A 65 -2.87 5.06 10.94
C LEU A 65 -3.16 3.57 11.20
N VAL A 66 -4.23 3.28 11.94
CA VAL A 66 -4.68 1.89 12.19
C VAL A 66 -5.10 1.21 10.88
N GLU A 67 -5.92 1.85 10.05
CA GLU A 67 -6.33 1.30 8.74
C GLU A 67 -5.11 0.99 7.86
N GLY A 68 -4.14 1.91 7.78
CA GLY A 68 -2.91 1.72 7.02
C GLY A 68 -2.11 0.52 7.53
N LEU A 69 -1.99 0.35 8.85
CA LEU A 69 -1.26 -0.77 9.44
C LEU A 69 -1.98 -2.11 9.23
N GLU A 70 -3.31 -2.15 9.31
CA GLU A 70 -4.11 -3.35 9.03
C GLU A 70 -4.01 -3.80 7.58
N LEU A 71 -4.05 -2.85 6.64
CA LEU A 71 -3.88 -3.13 5.22
C LEU A 71 -2.47 -3.69 4.93
N MET A 72 -1.40 -3.10 5.51
CA MET A 72 -0.04 -3.65 5.36
C MET A 72 0.09 -5.07 5.91
N ALA A 73 -0.56 -5.35 7.05
CA ALA A 73 -0.57 -6.69 7.63
C ALA A 73 -1.25 -7.69 6.68
N GLN A 74 -2.41 -7.33 6.12
CA GLN A 74 -3.12 -8.15 5.14
C GLN A 74 -2.27 -8.42 3.89
N ALA A 75 -1.67 -7.39 3.30
CA ALA A 75 -0.83 -7.54 2.12
C ALA A 75 0.42 -8.40 2.41
N SER A 76 1.00 -8.29 3.60
CA SER A 76 2.09 -9.15 4.07
C SER A 76 1.67 -10.63 4.16
N ASP A 77 0.46 -10.89 4.64
CA ASP A 77 -0.11 -12.25 4.75
C ASP A 77 -0.44 -12.85 3.38
N GLU A 78 -0.85 -12.02 2.42
CA GLU A 78 -1.09 -12.40 1.03
C GLU A 78 0.21 -12.61 0.22
N GLY A 79 1.37 -12.30 0.80
CA GLY A 79 2.69 -12.61 0.23
C GLY A 79 3.40 -11.43 -0.45
N ASN A 80 2.88 -10.21 -0.33
CA ASN A 80 3.56 -9.01 -0.82
C ASN A 80 4.84 -8.76 0.00
N LEU A 81 6.01 -8.89 -0.66
CA LEU A 81 7.32 -8.79 -0.01
C LEU A 81 7.63 -7.38 0.50
N GLU A 82 7.21 -6.33 -0.23
CA GLU A 82 7.43 -4.94 0.18
C GLU A 82 6.57 -4.60 1.40
N ALA A 83 5.29 -4.96 1.38
CA ALA A 83 4.39 -4.78 2.51
C ALA A 83 4.89 -5.53 3.75
N ARG A 84 5.32 -6.79 3.59
CA ARG A 84 5.92 -7.58 4.67
C ARG A 84 7.15 -6.90 5.27
N TYR A 85 8.05 -6.39 4.43
CA TYR A 85 9.24 -5.70 4.89
C TYR A 85 8.89 -4.43 5.69
N VAL A 86 8.05 -3.56 5.13
CA VAL A 86 7.66 -2.30 5.77
C VAL A 86 6.87 -2.55 7.06
N TYR A 87 5.88 -3.44 7.03
CA TYR A 87 5.10 -3.83 8.20
C TYR A 87 6.00 -4.35 9.32
N GLY A 88 6.92 -5.27 9.01
CA GLY A 88 7.89 -5.79 9.96
C GLY A 88 8.77 -4.71 10.57
N LEU A 89 9.28 -3.76 9.77
CA LEU A 89 10.05 -2.63 10.29
C LEU A 89 9.24 -1.70 11.19
N ILE A 90 7.98 -1.41 10.83
CA ILE A 90 7.09 -0.61 11.67
C ILE A 90 6.88 -1.29 13.02
N LEU A 91 6.57 -2.59 13.03
CA LEU A 91 6.41 -3.36 14.28
C LEU A 91 7.70 -3.37 15.11
N LEU A 92 8.86 -3.48 14.46
CA LEU A 92 10.16 -3.43 15.12
C LEU A 92 10.38 -2.08 15.82
N CYS A 93 10.07 -0.97 15.13
CA CYS A 93 10.18 0.39 15.66
C CYS A 93 9.18 0.66 16.81
N LEU A 94 7.97 0.10 16.73
CA LEU A 94 6.97 0.20 17.80
C LEU A 94 7.38 -0.59 19.04
N GLY A 95 8.19 -1.64 18.88
CA GLY A 95 8.81 -2.39 19.97
C GLY A 95 7.82 -3.12 20.89
N GLY A 96 8.28 -3.45 22.11
CA GLY A 96 7.50 -4.15 23.12
C GLY A 96 7.04 -5.53 22.67
N ASP A 97 5.76 -5.85 22.94
CA ASP A 97 5.15 -7.16 22.64
C ASP A 97 5.09 -7.46 21.13
N ARG A 98 5.31 -6.46 20.27
CA ARG A 98 5.30 -6.60 18.80
C ARG A 98 6.61 -7.13 18.24
N LEU A 99 7.68 -7.17 19.04
CA LEU A 99 9.01 -7.57 18.58
C LEU A 99 9.03 -9.00 18.03
N ALA A 100 8.37 -9.94 18.69
CA ALA A 100 8.32 -11.33 18.22
C ALA A 100 7.62 -11.44 16.86
N VAL A 101 6.52 -10.71 16.68
CA VAL A 101 5.79 -10.65 15.41
C VAL A 101 6.68 -10.02 14.34
N ALA A 102 7.29 -8.86 14.62
CA ALA A 102 8.21 -8.18 13.71
C ALA A 102 9.33 -9.10 13.20
N LEU A 103 10.01 -9.82 14.10
CA LEU A 103 11.08 -10.75 13.75
C LEU A 103 10.56 -11.91 12.90
N SER A 104 9.39 -12.47 13.24
CA SER A 104 8.79 -13.54 12.44
C SER A 104 8.37 -13.09 11.04
N THR A 105 7.84 -11.86 10.93
CA THR A 105 7.44 -11.24 9.66
C THR A 105 8.65 -10.99 8.77
N LEU A 106 9.78 -10.54 9.34
CA LEU A 106 10.99 -10.22 8.59
C LEU A 106 11.85 -11.44 8.26
N ALA A 107 11.84 -12.49 9.08
CA ALA A 107 12.73 -13.66 8.92
C ALA A 107 12.77 -14.28 7.50
N PRO A 108 11.67 -14.33 6.73
CA PRO A 108 11.72 -14.86 5.36
C PRO A 108 12.38 -13.94 4.33
N LEU A 109 12.72 -12.70 4.69
CA LEU A 109 13.24 -11.65 3.81
C LEU A 109 14.75 -11.39 4.01
N ILE A 110 15.36 -11.99 5.03
CA ILE A 110 16.77 -11.83 5.45
C ILE A 110 17.48 -13.18 5.38
#